data_AF-A0A7S2LX15-F1
#
_entry.id   AF-A0A7S2LX15-F1
#
_cell.length_a   1.000
_cell.length_b   1.000
_cell.length_c   1.000
_cell.angle_alpha   90.00
_cell.angle_beta   90.00
_cell.angle_gamma   90.00
#
_symmetry.space_group_name_H-M   'P 1'
#
loop_
_entity.id
_entity.type
_entity.pdbx_description
1 polymer ?
#
loop_
_entity_poly.entity_id
_entity_poly.type
_entity_poly.pdbx_seq_one_letter_code
_entity_poly.pdbx_strand_id
1 'polypeptide(L)'
;FSSLSPFIVNNGNLKDLRLFDVDIFCAHSLAMALSQRQHKSLTKFCFSRNNLSNDALEEISAALTGYPYLEEFCVLENNLIGRDGCESLGTIFRSSALYLKEVLLCGNDFDDEDLQTLVAALTNATTLQSLWLSSNLSIAAAGLRALS
;
A
#
# COMPACT_ATOMS: atom_id res chain seq x y z
N PHE A 1 -1.14 17.27 -9.04
CA PHE A 1 -0.59 15.98 -9.52
C PHE A 1 -0.39 15.92 -11.04
N SER A 2 -1.17 16.66 -11.85
CA SER A 2 -1.02 16.72 -13.32
C SER A 2 0.40 17.04 -13.81
N SER A 3 1.18 17.82 -13.06
CA SER A 3 2.59 18.09 -13.36
C SER A 3 3.55 16.93 -13.06
N LEU A 4 3.20 16.05 -12.12
CA LEU A 4 4.02 14.91 -11.71
C LEU A 4 3.76 13.67 -12.58
N SER A 5 2.55 13.52 -13.12
CA SER A 5 2.18 12.36 -13.95
C SER A 5 3.13 12.13 -15.13
N PRO A 6 3.55 13.14 -15.93
CA PRO A 6 4.50 12.91 -17.03
C PRO A 6 5.87 12.40 -16.55
N PHE A 7 6.34 12.87 -15.39
CA PHE A 7 7.57 12.37 -14.79
C PHE A 7 7.42 10.92 -14.34
N ILE A 8 6.33 10.59 -13.63
CA ILE A 8 6.03 9.22 -13.22
C ILE A 8 5.97 8.32 -14.45
N VAL A 9 5.22 8.68 -15.50
CA VAL A 9 5.05 7.83 -16.69
C VAL A 9 6.36 7.57 -17.43
N ASN A 10 7.20 8.59 -17.62
CA ASN A 10 8.37 8.52 -18.50
C ASN A 10 9.69 8.19 -17.79
N ASN A 11 9.75 8.24 -16.46
CA ASN A 11 10.99 7.96 -15.74
C ASN A 11 11.23 6.45 -15.57
N GLY A 12 12.05 5.89 -16.46
CA GLY A 12 12.46 4.48 -16.46
C GLY A 12 13.33 4.05 -15.27
N ASN A 13 13.93 5.01 -14.57
CA ASN A 13 14.85 4.78 -13.45
C ASN A 13 14.20 4.95 -12.07
N LEU A 14 12.93 5.36 -12.01
CA LEU A 14 12.25 5.58 -10.73
C LEU A 14 12.04 4.23 -10.00
N LYS A 15 12.76 4.06 -8.88
CA LYS A 15 12.69 2.86 -8.03
C LYS A 15 11.96 3.10 -6.71
N ASP A 16 12.00 4.33 -6.20
CA ASP A 16 11.38 4.72 -4.93
C ASP A 16 10.45 5.91 -5.19
N LEU A 17 9.18 5.76 -4.85
CA LEU A 17 8.18 6.81 -4.95
C LEU A 17 7.44 6.92 -3.62
N ARG A 18 7.63 8.05 -2.94
CA ARG A 18 6.99 8.34 -1.66
C ARG A 18 6.20 9.63 -1.75
N LEU A 19 4.98 9.60 -1.24
CA LEU A 19 4.02 10.69 -1.31
C LEU A 19 3.57 11.02 0.11
N PHE A 20 4.02 12.16 0.64
CA PHE A 20 3.72 12.64 1.98
C PHE A 20 2.95 13.95 1.88
N ASP A 21 1.80 14.05 2.57
CA ASP A 21 0.97 15.27 2.58
C ASP A 21 0.60 15.76 1.16
N VAL A 22 0.34 14.83 0.24
CA VAL A 22 -0.08 15.10 -1.13
C VAL A 22 -1.58 14.83 -1.22
N ASP A 23 -2.37 15.87 -0.96
CA ASP A 23 -3.84 15.85 -1.01
C ASP A 23 -4.36 14.98 -2.18
N ILE A 24 -4.95 13.83 -1.84
CA ILE A 24 -5.08 12.69 -2.75
C ILE A 24 -6.38 12.67 -3.55
N PHE A 25 -7.01 13.83 -3.78
CA PHE A 25 -7.97 14.03 -4.88
C PHE A 25 -7.45 13.52 -6.25
N CYS A 26 -6.17 13.18 -6.34
CA CYS A 26 -5.48 12.64 -7.50
C CYS A 26 -5.15 11.15 -7.43
N ALA A 27 -5.73 10.34 -6.53
CA ALA A 27 -5.50 8.89 -6.46
C ALA A 27 -5.71 8.22 -7.84
N HIS A 28 -6.80 8.55 -8.52
CA HIS A 28 -7.06 8.14 -9.89
C HIS A 28 -5.95 8.54 -10.87
N SER A 29 -5.48 9.79 -10.80
CA SER A 29 -4.39 10.28 -11.67
C SER A 29 -3.07 9.58 -11.40
N LEU A 30 -2.79 9.21 -10.15
CA LEU A 30 -1.62 8.44 -9.76
C LEU A 30 -1.75 6.99 -10.26
N ALA A 31 -2.88 6.33 -10.02
CA ALA A 31 -3.16 4.98 -10.51
C ALA A 31 -3.03 4.90 -12.03
N MET A 32 -3.57 5.89 -12.75
CA MET A 32 -3.40 6.03 -14.19
C MET A 32 -1.92 6.16 -14.59
N ALA A 33 -1.17 7.05 -13.94
CA ALA A 33 0.25 7.25 -14.24
C ALA A 33 1.07 5.97 -13.98
N LEU A 34 0.83 5.28 -12.85
CA LEU A 34 1.46 4.01 -12.51
C LEU A 34 1.11 2.91 -13.52
N SER A 35 -0.13 2.87 -13.99
CA SER A 35 -0.58 1.90 -14.99
C SER A 35 0.11 2.13 -16.34
N GLN A 36 0.22 3.40 -16.77
CA GLN A 36 0.81 3.82 -18.05
C GLN A 36 2.34 3.76 -18.11
N ARG A 37 3.03 3.70 -16.96
CA ARG A 37 4.50 3.53 -16.91
C ARG A 37 4.95 2.31 -17.72
N GLN A 38 5.80 2.52 -18.72
CA GLN A 38 6.38 1.44 -19.50
C GLN A 38 7.39 0.61 -18.68
N HIS A 39 8.15 1.27 -17.81
CA HIS A 39 9.15 0.64 -16.95
C HIS A 39 8.57 0.37 -15.55
N LYS A 40 8.32 -0.91 -15.26
CA LYS A 40 7.85 -1.39 -13.96
C LYS A 40 9.00 -1.61 -12.97
N SER A 41 9.89 -0.61 -12.86
CA SER A 41 11.14 -0.65 -12.08
C SER A 41 10.99 -0.23 -10.61
N LEU A 42 9.77 0.07 -10.18
CA LEU A 42 9.51 0.51 -8.81
C LEU A 42 9.72 -0.65 -7.83
N THR A 43 10.54 -0.44 -6.81
CA THR A 43 10.82 -1.41 -5.74
C THR A 43 10.36 -0.89 -4.38
N LYS A 44 10.09 0.41 -4.23
CA LYS A 44 9.58 1.00 -3.00
C LYS A 44 8.45 1.96 -3.29
N PHE A 45 7.37 1.85 -2.53
CA PHE A 45 6.22 2.73 -2.70
C PHE A 45 5.59 3.09 -1.35
N CYS A 46 5.41 4.38 -1.12
CA CYS A 46 4.93 4.87 0.17
C CYS A 46 3.90 5.98 0.05
N PHE A 47 2.90 5.91 0.92
CA PHE A 47 1.98 6.99 1.21
C PHE A 47 2.06 7.37 2.67
N SER A 48 1.96 8.66 2.95
CA SER A 48 1.68 9.11 4.30
C SER A 48 0.79 10.34 4.33
N ARG A 49 -0.15 10.39 5.27
CA ARG A 49 -0.99 11.57 5.54
C ARG A 49 -1.72 12.10 4.30
N ASN A 50 -2.26 11.17 3.51
CA ASN A 50 -2.91 11.50 2.26
C ASN A 50 -4.43 11.36 2.31
N ASN A 51 -5.01 11.00 3.46
CA ASN A 51 -6.45 10.73 3.60
C ASN A 51 -6.97 9.74 2.55
N LEU A 52 -6.19 8.67 2.25
CA LEU A 52 -6.64 7.63 1.31
C LEU A 52 -7.95 7.00 1.83
N SER A 53 -8.97 6.95 0.99
CA SER A 53 -10.15 6.12 1.18
C SER A 53 -9.90 4.69 0.69
N ASN A 54 -10.81 3.77 1.01
CA ASN A 54 -10.81 2.41 0.45
C ASN A 54 -10.79 2.44 -1.09
N ASP A 55 -11.67 3.20 -1.73
CA ASP A 55 -11.73 3.32 -3.21
C ASP A 55 -10.42 3.84 -3.81
N ALA A 56 -9.84 4.88 -3.20
CA ALA A 56 -8.56 5.43 -3.64
C ALA A 56 -7.43 4.40 -3.54
N LEU A 57 -7.42 3.63 -2.45
CA LEU A 57 -6.46 2.56 -2.26
C LEU A 57 -6.70 1.40 -3.22
N GLU A 58 -7.94 1.06 -3.53
CA GLU A 58 -8.29 0.03 -4.52
C GLU A 58 -7.72 0.36 -5.90
N GLU A 59 -7.96 1.59 -6.40
CA GLU A 59 -7.45 2.03 -7.71
C GLU A 59 -5.92 1.97 -7.78
N ILE A 60 -5.26 2.45 -6.72
CA ILE A 60 -3.80 2.42 -6.62
C ILE A 60 -3.29 0.98 -6.53
N SER A 61 -3.93 0.13 -5.74
CA SER A 61 -3.57 -1.28 -5.57
C SER A 61 -3.67 -2.03 -6.89
N ALA A 62 -4.75 -1.81 -7.64
CA ALA A 62 -4.95 -2.36 -8.97
C ALA A 62 -3.81 -1.97 -9.92
N ALA A 63 -3.38 -0.70 -9.92
CA ALA A 63 -2.26 -0.24 -10.71
C ALA A 63 -0.91 -0.86 -10.28
N LEU A 64 -0.73 -1.07 -8.98
CA LEU A 64 0.49 -1.66 -8.40
C LEU A 64 0.66 -3.16 -8.69
N THR A 65 -0.41 -3.88 -9.07
CA THR A 65 -0.31 -5.28 -9.49
C THR A 65 0.68 -5.49 -10.65
N GLY A 66 0.93 -4.45 -11.46
CA GLY A 66 1.94 -4.44 -12.51
C GLY A 66 3.39 -4.31 -12.04
N TYR A 67 3.66 -4.29 -10.73
CA TYR A 67 4.99 -4.09 -10.12
C TYR A 67 5.37 -5.30 -9.24
N PRO A 68 5.67 -6.47 -9.84
CA PRO A 68 5.91 -7.71 -9.09
C PRO A 68 7.21 -7.70 -8.26
N TYR A 69 8.11 -6.75 -8.50
CA TYR A 69 9.40 -6.61 -7.81
C TYR A 69 9.37 -5.59 -6.67
N LEU A 70 8.18 -5.22 -6.19
CA LEU A 70 8.05 -4.32 -5.05
C LEU A 70 8.63 -5.01 -3.79
N GLU A 71 9.58 -4.36 -3.14
CA GLU A 71 10.28 -4.84 -1.95
C GLU A 71 9.77 -4.16 -0.66
N GLU A 72 9.34 -2.91 -0.76
CA GLU A 72 8.82 -2.12 0.35
C GLU A 72 7.50 -1.45 -0.05
N PHE A 73 6.46 -1.65 0.76
CA PHE A 73 5.19 -0.96 0.61
C PHE A 73 4.79 -0.32 1.93
N CYS A 74 4.41 0.97 1.89
CA CYS A 74 3.91 1.65 3.07
C CYS A 74 2.68 2.51 2.85
N VAL A 75 1.77 2.45 3.82
CA VAL A 75 0.68 3.40 4.01
C VAL A 75 0.71 3.82 5.46
N LEU A 76 1.07 5.08 5.73
CA LEU A 76 1.36 5.56 7.07
C LEU A 76 0.44 6.71 7.43
N GLU A 77 -0.04 6.76 8.66
CA GLU A 77 -0.69 7.91 9.29
C GLU A 77 -1.87 8.54 8.51
N ASN A 78 -3.02 8.66 9.17
CA ASN A 78 -4.17 9.41 8.65
C ASN A 78 -4.63 8.95 7.25
N ASN A 79 -4.76 7.64 7.06
CA ASN A 79 -5.52 7.08 5.95
C ASN A 79 -6.71 6.31 6.50
N LEU A 80 -7.85 6.40 5.80
CA LEU A 80 -9.10 5.78 6.20
C LEU A 80 -9.20 4.42 5.50
N ILE A 81 -8.41 3.47 5.97
CA ILE A 81 -8.31 2.12 5.43
C ILE A 81 -9.06 1.19 6.37
N GLY A 82 -10.26 0.79 5.97
CA GLY A 82 -10.99 -0.29 6.64
C GLY A 82 -10.81 -1.63 5.93
N ARG A 83 -11.69 -2.57 6.24
CA ARG A 83 -11.73 -3.94 5.69
C ARG A 83 -11.50 -4.00 4.16
N ASP A 84 -12.27 -3.25 3.38
CA ASP A 84 -12.15 -3.26 1.90
C ASP A 84 -10.77 -2.74 1.44
N GLY A 85 -10.22 -1.77 2.16
CA GLY A 85 -8.87 -1.29 1.96
C GLY A 85 -7.83 -2.38 2.28
N CYS A 86 -8.01 -3.14 3.36
CA CYS A 86 -7.16 -4.30 3.68
C CYS A 86 -7.24 -5.41 2.61
N GLU A 87 -8.41 -5.67 2.03
CA GLU A 87 -8.56 -6.59 0.89
C GLU A 87 -7.78 -6.09 -0.32
N SER A 88 -7.85 -4.77 -0.61
CA SER A 88 -7.10 -4.12 -1.68
C SER A 88 -5.59 -4.26 -1.48
N LEU A 89 -5.09 -4.07 -0.25
CA LEU A 89 -3.67 -4.33 0.09
C LEU A 89 -3.26 -5.76 -0.22
N GLY A 90 -4.14 -6.73 -0.01
CA GLY A 90 -3.89 -8.13 -0.35
C GLY A 90 -3.62 -8.40 -1.83
N THR A 91 -4.15 -7.57 -2.72
CA THR A 91 -3.84 -7.66 -4.16
C THR A 91 -2.37 -7.32 -4.44
N ILE A 92 -1.84 -6.29 -3.77
CA ILE A 92 -0.43 -5.88 -3.86
C ILE A 92 0.47 -6.96 -3.28
N PHE A 93 0.13 -7.46 -2.10
CA PHE A 93 0.94 -8.49 -1.42
C PHE A 93 1.03 -9.77 -2.25
N ARG A 94 -0.05 -10.13 -2.94
CA ARG A 94 -0.05 -11.28 -3.85
C ARG A 94 0.78 -11.03 -5.10
N SER A 95 0.68 -9.84 -5.72
CA SER A 95 1.44 -9.54 -6.93
C SER A 95 2.95 -9.46 -6.67
N SER A 96 3.34 -9.04 -5.48
CA SER A 96 4.75 -8.83 -5.10
C SER A 96 5.25 -9.87 -4.07
N ALA A 97 4.52 -10.98 -3.91
CA ALA A 97 4.75 -12.01 -2.88
C ALA A 97 6.18 -12.57 -2.81
N LEU A 98 6.87 -12.60 -3.95
CA LEU A 98 8.22 -13.16 -4.09
C LEU A 98 9.34 -12.15 -3.79
N TYR A 99 9.01 -10.87 -3.59
CA TYR A 99 10.01 -9.81 -3.40
C TYR A 99 9.69 -8.87 -2.23
N LEU A 100 8.44 -8.82 -1.78
CA LEU A 100 7.99 -7.93 -0.71
C LEU A 100 8.59 -8.34 0.64
N LYS A 101 9.50 -7.51 1.16
CA LYS A 101 10.23 -7.74 2.42
C LYS A 101 9.68 -6.92 3.57
N GLU A 102 9.16 -5.73 3.27
CA GLU A 102 8.75 -4.76 4.28
C GLU A 102 7.35 -4.20 3.97
N VAL A 103 6.47 -4.29 4.96
CA VAL A 103 5.15 -3.65 4.94
C VAL A 103 5.01 -2.77 6.17
N LEU A 104 4.79 -1.47 5.96
CA LEU A 104 4.59 -0.50 7.04
C LEU A 104 3.20 0.12 6.96
N LEU A 105 2.38 -0.13 7.98
CA LEU A 105 0.98 0.27 8.05
C LEU A 105 0.65 1.01 9.36
N CYS A 106 1.62 1.74 9.89
CA CYS A 106 1.48 2.43 11.17
C CYS A 106 0.50 3.59 11.10
N GLY A 107 -0.35 3.75 12.12
CA GLY A 107 -1.17 4.95 12.28
C GLY A 107 -2.38 5.07 11.35
N ASN A 108 -2.97 3.96 10.91
CA ASN A 108 -4.18 3.96 10.06
C ASN A 108 -5.45 3.57 10.83
N ASP A 109 -5.38 3.53 12.17
CA ASP A 109 -6.50 3.23 13.06
C ASP A 109 -7.23 1.90 12.77
N PHE A 110 -6.49 0.88 12.32
CA PHE A 110 -7.06 -0.45 12.12
C PHE A 110 -7.71 -1.00 13.39
N ASP A 111 -8.82 -1.69 13.23
CA ASP A 111 -9.46 -2.47 14.28
C ASP A 111 -9.14 -3.98 14.19
N ASP A 112 -9.81 -4.78 15.03
CA ASP A 112 -9.64 -6.23 15.07
C ASP A 112 -10.06 -6.93 13.75
N GLU A 113 -11.08 -6.41 13.06
CA GLU A 113 -11.60 -6.99 11.81
C GLU A 113 -10.70 -6.66 10.61
N ASP A 114 -10.19 -5.43 10.58
CA ASP A 114 -9.20 -4.97 9.61
C ASP A 114 -7.93 -5.81 9.72
N LEU A 115 -7.42 -6.02 10.95
CA LEU A 115 -6.24 -6.84 11.19
C LEU A 115 -6.44 -8.29 10.74
N GLN A 116 -7.60 -8.91 11.01
CA GLN A 116 -7.89 -10.26 10.53
C GLN A 116 -7.84 -10.34 9.00
N THR A 117 -8.45 -9.37 8.32
CA THR A 117 -8.46 -9.29 6.86
C THR A 117 -7.05 -9.10 6.30
N LEU A 118 -6.27 -8.21 6.92
CA LEU A 118 -4.88 -7.96 6.57
C LEU A 118 -4.00 -9.22 6.73
N VAL A 119 -4.14 -9.94 7.85
CA VAL A 119 -3.39 -11.19 8.07
C VAL A 119 -3.72 -12.23 7.01
N ALA A 120 -5.01 -12.41 6.69
CA ALA A 120 -5.42 -13.35 5.65
C ALA A 120 -4.78 -13.00 4.29
N ALA A 121 -4.69 -11.70 3.96
CA ALA A 121 -4.00 -11.20 2.77
C ALA A 121 -2.49 -11.47 2.77
N LEU A 122 -1.83 -11.33 3.93
CA LEU A 122 -0.38 -11.53 4.10
C LEU A 122 0.07 -12.99 4.02
N THR A 123 -0.84 -13.96 4.13
CA THR A 123 -0.50 -15.40 4.04
C THR A 123 0.25 -15.78 2.76
N ASN A 124 0.11 -15.01 1.68
CA ASN A 124 0.80 -15.23 0.41
C ASN A 124 2.16 -14.52 0.32
N ALA A 125 2.46 -13.56 1.20
CA ALA A 125 3.69 -12.76 1.18
C ALA A 125 4.87 -13.54 1.81
N THR A 126 5.25 -14.66 1.19
CA THR A 126 6.24 -15.63 1.72
C THR A 126 7.65 -15.06 1.94
N THR A 127 7.96 -13.89 1.37
CA THR A 127 9.26 -13.23 1.52
C THR A 127 9.25 -12.07 2.52
N LEU A 128 8.11 -11.79 3.14
CA LEU A 128 7.96 -10.71 4.11
C LEU A 128 8.81 -10.98 5.35
N GLN A 129 9.62 -9.99 5.73
CA GLN A 129 10.55 -10.06 6.86
C GLN A 129 10.12 -9.13 7.99
N SER A 130 9.47 -8.02 7.67
CA SER A 130 9.04 -7.02 8.66
C SER A 130 7.63 -6.52 8.36
N LEU A 131 6.77 -6.55 9.38
CA LEU A 131 5.43 -5.97 9.39
C LEU A 131 5.34 -4.94 10.52
N TRP A 132 5.03 -3.69 10.17
CA TRP A 132 4.94 -2.59 11.14
C TRP A 132 3.50 -2.14 11.28
N LEU A 133 2.94 -2.30 12.48
CA LEU A 133 1.52 -2.01 12.81
C LEU A 133 1.36 -1.05 14.00
N SER A 134 2.44 -0.37 14.43
CA SER A 134 2.37 0.52 15.58
C SER A 134 1.36 1.66 15.36
N SER A 135 0.83 2.22 16.45
CA SER A 135 -0.11 3.34 16.40
C SER A 135 -1.45 3.04 15.71
N ASN A 136 -1.81 1.76 15.55
CA ASN A 136 -3.20 1.35 15.27
C ASN A 136 -3.89 1.06 16.60
N LEU A 137 -4.44 2.11 17.21
CA LEU A 137 -4.88 2.09 18.62
C LEU A 137 -6.20 1.36 18.84
N SER A 138 -6.96 1.12 17.76
CA SER A 138 -8.23 0.40 17.78
C SER A 138 -8.08 -1.13 17.77
N ILE A 139 -6.86 -1.66 17.57
CA ILE A 139 -6.57 -3.08 17.69
C ILE A 139 -6.55 -3.47 19.17
N ALA A 140 -7.49 -4.32 19.57
CA ALA A 140 -7.54 -4.86 20.92
C ALA A 140 -6.61 -6.07 21.06
N ALA A 141 -6.39 -6.50 22.31
CA ALA A 141 -5.64 -7.72 22.62
C ALA A 141 -6.25 -8.98 21.98
N ALA A 142 -7.56 -8.97 21.68
CA ALA A 142 -8.23 -10.06 20.99
C ALA A 142 -7.85 -10.10 19.50
N GLY A 143 -7.83 -8.95 18.80
CA GLY A 143 -7.40 -8.84 17.41
C GLY A 143 -5.96 -9.30 17.20
N LEU A 144 -5.05 -9.01 18.13
CA LEU A 144 -3.64 -9.46 18.05
C LEU A 144 -3.49 -10.98 17.99
N ARG A 145 -4.50 -11.76 18.38
CA ARG A 145 -4.49 -13.22 18.20
C ARG A 145 -4.53 -13.65 16.73
N ALA A 146 -4.89 -12.76 15.81
CA ALA A 146 -4.75 -13.03 14.38
C ALA A 146 -3.28 -13.17 13.96
N LEU A 147 -2.32 -12.65 14.73
CA LEU A 147 -0.88 -12.70 14.43
C LEU A 147 -0.17 -13.94 15.01
N SER A 148 -0.85 -14.76 15.81
CA SER A 148 -0.28 -15.96 16.45
C SER A 148 -0.57 -17.23 15.66
#